data_AF-A0A820WMM1-F1
#
_entry.id   AF-A0A820WMM1-F1
#
_cell.length_a   1.000
_cell.length_b   1.000
_cell.length_c   1.000
_cell.angle_alpha   90.00
_cell.angle_beta   90.00
_cell.angle_gamma   90.00
#
_symmetry.space_group_name_H-M   'P 1'
#
loop_
_entity.id
_entity.type
_entity.pdbx_description
1 polymer ?
#
loop_
_entity_poly.entity_id
_entity_poly.type
_entity_poly.pdbx_seq_one_letter_code
_entity_poly.pdbx_strand_id
1 'polypeptide(L)'
;MYCLENLYKKISGHPLQYTAIVGKPSEITYYHAEYLISRHAHELGFKQPIKRIYAVGDNPDTDIFGANVYNRYLQTRALSKLKQVVSQTTAVSLTANSSPIFDTNAWNHSNAVELVANDAEHYYSAENIQSILVCTGVYNQEAYDETSSINHGHRDMIIDPELKKPKYTVEHVLDAVKLVYEIEQFH
;
A
#
# COMPACT_ATOMS: atom_id res chain seq x y z
N MET A 1 -6.55 6.21 18.58
CA MET A 1 -5.26 6.10 19.30
C MET A 1 -5.01 7.24 20.28
N TYR A 2 -5.30 8.49 19.92
CA TYR A 2 -5.11 9.68 20.75
C TYR A 2 -5.52 9.56 22.23
N CYS A 3 -6.64 8.90 22.55
CA CYS A 3 -7.08 8.76 23.94
C CYS A 3 -6.09 7.94 24.78
N LEU A 4 -5.58 6.83 24.25
CA LEU A 4 -4.62 5.97 24.94
C LEU A 4 -3.25 6.63 25.05
N GLU A 5 -2.78 7.27 23.97
CA GLU A 5 -1.53 8.02 23.96
C GLU A 5 -1.53 9.15 25.01
N ASN A 6 -2.61 9.93 25.04
CA ASN A 6 -2.76 11.03 25.99
C ASN A 6 -2.88 10.52 27.43
N LEU A 7 -3.62 9.42 27.65
CA LEU A 7 -3.75 8.81 28.97
C LEU A 7 -2.41 8.24 29.46
N TYR A 8 -1.71 7.48 28.62
CA TYR A 8 -0.41 6.91 28.94
C TYR A 8 0.61 8.01 29.26
N LYS A 9 0.65 9.08 28.44
CA LYS A 9 1.52 10.24 28.69
C LYS A 9 1.18 10.95 29.99
N LYS A 10 -0.12 11.10 30.29
CA LYS A 10 -0.59 11.74 31.54
C LYS A 10 -0.17 10.95 32.79
N ILE A 11 -0.17 9.61 32.72
CA ILE A 11 0.15 8.75 33.86
C ILE A 11 1.67 8.52 34.01
N SER A 12 2.35 8.22 32.90
CA SER A 12 3.76 7.81 32.91
C SER A 12 4.75 8.97 32.70
N GLY A 13 4.29 10.12 32.20
CA GLY A 13 5.16 11.23 31.76
C GLY A 13 5.87 11.00 30.42
N HIS A 14 5.77 9.81 29.83
CA HIS A 14 6.48 9.43 28.61
C HIS A 14 5.52 9.25 27.43
N PRO A 15 5.94 9.54 26.18
CA PRO A 15 5.14 9.20 25.02
C PRO A 15 5.02 7.67 24.90
N LEU A 16 3.85 7.19 24.49
CA LEU A 16 3.64 5.78 24.20
C LEU A 16 4.45 5.40 22.94
N GLN A 17 5.28 4.37 23.06
CA GLN A 17 6.07 3.84 21.94
C GLN A 17 5.38 2.61 21.36
N TYR A 18 5.15 2.64 20.06
CA TYR A 18 4.60 1.50 19.33
C TYR A 18 5.74 0.73 18.67
N THR A 19 5.76 -0.58 18.88
CA THR A 19 6.77 -1.46 18.27
C THR A 19 6.35 -1.94 16.88
N ALA A 20 5.04 -2.01 16.62
CA ALA A 20 4.48 -2.29 15.31
C ALA A 20 3.08 -1.67 15.19
N ILE A 21 2.77 -1.15 14.02
CA ILE A 21 1.43 -0.67 13.68
C ILE A 21 0.89 -1.57 12.58
N VAL A 22 -0.16 -2.31 12.94
CA VAL A 22 -0.85 -3.26 12.06
C VAL A 22 -2.25 -2.72 11.77
N GLY A 23 -2.79 -3.07 10.60
CA GLY A 23 -4.03 -2.51 10.07
C GLY A 23 -3.77 -1.45 9.01
N LYS A 24 -4.82 -1.08 8.27
CA LYS A 24 -4.73 -0.01 7.27
C LYS A 24 -4.34 1.31 7.96
N PRO A 25 -3.45 2.13 7.37
CA PRO A 25 -2.85 2.01 6.03
C PRO A 25 -1.48 1.30 5.97
N SER A 26 -1.10 0.52 6.98
CA SER A 26 0.24 -0.10 7.05
C SER A 26 0.51 -1.07 5.90
N GLU A 27 1.70 -0.97 5.28
CA GLU A 27 2.14 -1.78 4.14
C GLU A 27 2.04 -3.28 4.40
N ILE A 28 2.40 -3.73 5.61
CA ILE A 28 2.34 -5.14 6.01
C ILE A 28 0.92 -5.72 5.92
N THR A 29 -0.10 -4.89 6.15
CA THR A 29 -1.50 -5.29 6.05
C THR A 29 -1.86 -5.62 4.60
N TYR A 30 -1.41 -4.80 3.66
CA TYR A 30 -1.65 -5.01 2.23
C TYR A 30 -0.79 -6.14 1.66
N TYR A 31 0.45 -6.30 2.15
CA TYR A 31 1.28 -7.45 1.84
C TYR A 31 0.61 -8.77 2.24
N HIS A 32 0.10 -8.84 3.46
CA HIS A 32 -0.62 -10.03 3.92
C HIS A 32 -1.93 -10.25 3.14
N ALA A 33 -2.64 -9.19 2.77
CA ALA A 33 -3.84 -9.29 1.94
C ALA A 33 -3.52 -9.85 0.53
N GLU A 34 -2.45 -9.36 -0.13
CA GLU A 34 -1.96 -9.90 -1.40
C GLU A 34 -1.69 -11.40 -1.28
N TYR A 35 -0.93 -11.80 -0.25
CA TYR A 35 -0.62 -13.21 0.00
C TYR A 35 -1.89 -14.08 0.11
N LEU A 36 -2.88 -13.63 0.89
CA LEU A 36 -4.13 -14.37 1.06
C LEU A 36 -4.92 -14.50 -0.24
N ILE A 37 -5.00 -13.43 -1.04
CA ILE A 37 -5.72 -13.45 -2.32
C ILE A 37 -4.99 -14.35 -3.33
N SER A 38 -3.67 -14.25 -3.43
CA SER A 38 -2.85 -15.09 -4.31
C SER A 38 -2.97 -16.58 -3.97
N ARG A 39 -2.92 -16.92 -2.67
CA ARG A 39 -3.15 -18.29 -2.20
C ARG A 39 -4.55 -18.78 -2.56
N HIS A 40 -5.56 -17.96 -2.33
CA HIS A 40 -6.94 -18.34 -2.66
C HIS A 40 -7.16 -18.51 -4.17
N ALA A 41 -6.56 -17.66 -5.00
CA ALA A 41 -6.59 -17.80 -6.45
C ALA A 41 -5.94 -19.13 -6.88
N HIS A 42 -4.83 -19.51 -6.26
CA HIS A 42 -4.17 -20.79 -6.52
C HIS A 42 -5.06 -21.98 -6.12
N GLU A 43 -5.75 -21.91 -4.98
CA GLU A 43 -6.73 -22.93 -4.54
C GLU A 43 -7.89 -23.09 -5.54
N LEU A 44 -8.29 -22.00 -6.21
CA LEU A 44 -9.29 -22.01 -7.29
C LEU A 44 -8.73 -22.53 -8.63
N GLY A 45 -7.45 -22.87 -8.70
CA GLY A 45 -6.79 -23.41 -9.91
C GLY A 45 -6.17 -22.34 -10.82
N PHE A 46 -6.14 -21.07 -10.41
CA PHE A 46 -5.44 -20.02 -11.16
C PHE A 46 -3.93 -20.17 -10.95
N LYS A 47 -3.22 -20.52 -12.04
CA LYS A 47 -1.76 -20.72 -12.04
C LYS A 47 -0.97 -19.46 -12.41
N GLN A 48 -1.67 -18.38 -12.80
CA GLN A 48 -1.03 -17.12 -13.16
C GLN A 48 -1.06 -16.16 -11.96
N PRO A 49 -0.03 -15.32 -11.80
CA PRO A 49 -0.06 -14.26 -10.80
C PRO A 49 -1.23 -13.30 -11.05
N ILE A 50 -1.75 -12.73 -9.97
CA ILE A 50 -2.84 -11.75 -10.03
C ILE A 50 -2.32 -10.50 -10.74
N LYS A 51 -2.94 -10.11 -11.85
CA LYS A 51 -2.48 -8.91 -12.57
C LYS A 51 -2.80 -7.64 -11.81
N ARG A 52 -4.00 -7.56 -11.23
CA ARG A 52 -4.51 -6.33 -10.64
C ARG A 52 -5.39 -6.62 -9.44
N ILE A 53 -5.12 -5.93 -8.34
CA ILE A 53 -5.97 -5.91 -7.16
C ILE A 53 -6.74 -4.59 -7.15
N TYR A 54 -8.04 -4.62 -6.87
CA TYR A 54 -8.86 -3.43 -6.68
C TYR A 54 -9.19 -3.28 -5.19
N ALA A 55 -8.61 -2.27 -4.55
CA ALA A 55 -8.88 -1.94 -3.15
C ALA A 55 -10.06 -0.96 -3.09
N VAL A 56 -11.22 -1.47 -2.68
CA VAL A 56 -12.44 -0.67 -2.50
C VAL A 56 -12.58 -0.25 -1.04
N GLY A 57 -12.78 1.04 -0.78
CA GLY A 57 -12.94 1.55 0.58
C GLY A 57 -13.54 2.94 0.63
N ASP A 58 -13.93 3.38 1.82
CA ASP A 58 -14.68 4.62 2.07
C ASP A 58 -13.85 5.66 2.82
N ASN A 59 -12.58 5.38 3.13
CA ASN A 59 -11.75 6.29 3.90
C ASN A 59 -10.42 6.60 3.15
N PRO A 60 -10.25 7.84 2.64
CA PRO A 60 -9.03 8.24 1.95
C PRO A 60 -7.75 8.10 2.77
N ASP A 61 -7.81 8.34 4.08
CA ASP A 61 -6.64 8.30 4.98
C ASP A 61 -6.19 6.88 5.32
N THR A 62 -7.02 5.86 5.03
CA THR A 62 -6.71 4.47 5.37
C THR A 62 -6.75 3.55 4.16
N ASP A 63 -7.90 3.42 3.50
CA ASP A 63 -8.09 2.51 2.37
C ASP A 63 -7.30 2.95 1.15
N ILE A 64 -7.48 4.21 0.77
CA ILE A 64 -6.92 4.76 -0.45
C ILE A 64 -5.43 4.99 -0.27
N PHE A 65 -5.06 5.65 0.84
CA PHE A 65 -3.66 5.86 1.18
C PHE A 65 -2.89 4.53 1.28
N GLY A 66 -3.42 3.54 2.01
CA GLY A 66 -2.76 2.24 2.15
C GLY A 66 -2.60 1.50 0.83
N ALA A 67 -3.63 1.49 -0.02
CA ALA A 67 -3.56 0.87 -1.33
C ALA A 67 -2.52 1.55 -2.22
N ASN A 68 -2.46 2.89 -2.21
CA ASN A 68 -1.54 3.64 -3.04
C ASN A 68 -0.08 3.52 -2.56
N VAL A 69 0.16 3.49 -1.23
CA VAL A 69 1.48 3.15 -0.64
C VAL A 69 1.93 1.79 -1.15
N TYR A 70 1.06 0.78 -1.04
CA TYR A 70 1.40 -0.58 -1.46
C TYR A 70 1.62 -0.69 -2.97
N ASN A 71 0.90 0.08 -3.80
CA ASN A 71 1.16 0.13 -5.24
C ASN A 71 2.57 0.66 -5.57
N ARG A 72 3.05 1.68 -4.85
CA ARG A 72 4.43 2.17 -5.01
C ARG A 72 5.45 1.11 -4.62
N TYR A 73 5.17 0.33 -3.57
CA TYR A 73 5.99 -0.81 -3.18
C TYR A 73 6.07 -1.85 -4.31
N LEU A 74 4.94 -2.26 -4.90
CA LEU A 74 4.90 -3.23 -6.01
C LEU A 74 5.69 -2.73 -7.22
N GLN A 75 5.53 -1.45 -7.59
CA GLN A 75 6.26 -0.82 -8.69
C GLN A 75 7.78 -0.80 -8.43
N THR A 76 8.19 -0.40 -7.22
CA THR A 76 9.61 -0.35 -6.83
C THR A 76 10.23 -1.75 -6.86
N ARG A 77 9.51 -2.75 -6.37
CA ARG A 77 9.92 -4.16 -6.43
C ARG A 77 10.08 -4.66 -7.87
N ALA A 78 9.14 -4.33 -8.75
CA ALA A 78 9.23 -4.68 -10.17
C ALA A 78 10.44 -4.03 -10.86
N LEU A 79 10.69 -2.74 -10.60
CA LEU A 79 11.86 -2.02 -11.12
C LEU A 79 13.17 -2.61 -10.61
N SER A 80 13.25 -3.00 -9.33
CA SER A 80 14.44 -3.63 -8.76
C SER A 80 14.73 -5.00 -9.40
N LYS A 81 13.69 -5.81 -9.65
CA LYS A 81 13.82 -7.06 -10.39
C LYS A 81 14.33 -6.83 -11.82
N LEU A 82 13.79 -5.83 -12.52
CA LEU A 82 14.25 -5.47 -13.87
C LEU A 82 15.73 -5.04 -13.87
N LYS A 83 16.15 -4.21 -12.91
CA LYS A 83 17.54 -3.76 -12.79
C LYS A 83 18.50 -4.93 -12.53
N GLN A 84 18.13 -5.88 -11.66
CA GLN A 84 18.95 -7.08 -11.40
C GLN A 84 19.13 -7.94 -12.66
N VAL A 85 18.06 -8.14 -13.44
CA VAL A 85 18.12 -8.89 -14.70
C VAL A 85 18.99 -8.16 -15.73
N VAL A 86 18.82 -6.84 -15.87
CA VAL A 86 19.62 -6.03 -16.82
C VAL A 86 21.10 -6.04 -16.44
N SER A 87 21.43 -5.87 -15.16
CA SER A 87 22.82 -5.91 -14.67
C SER A 87 23.50 -7.27 -14.85
N GLN A 88 22.75 -8.38 -14.89
CA GLN A 88 23.30 -9.70 -15.25
C GLN A 88 23.62 -9.81 -16.74
N THR A 89 22.91 -9.09 -17.61
CA THR A 89 23.20 -9.02 -19.06
C THR A 89 24.26 -7.98 -19.45
N THR A 90 24.48 -6.94 -18.64
CA THR A 90 25.41 -5.83 -18.96
C THR A 90 26.57 -5.75 -17.96
N ALA A 91 27.27 -6.85 -17.72
CA ALA A 91 28.59 -6.82 -17.11
C ALA A 91 29.64 -6.32 -18.13
N VAL A 92 29.47 -5.08 -18.62
CA VAL A 92 30.54 -4.28 -19.22
C VAL A 92 30.53 -2.94 -18.49
N SER A 93 31.61 -2.74 -17.73
CA SER A 93 31.88 -1.64 -16.81
C SER A 93 31.62 -0.26 -17.40
N LEU A 94 30.79 0.55 -16.74
CA LEU A 94 30.93 2.01 -16.79
C LEU A 94 30.65 2.62 -15.42
N THR A 95 31.72 3.15 -14.83
CA THR A 95 31.76 4.02 -13.67
C THR A 95 31.03 5.34 -13.96
N ALA A 96 30.02 5.70 -13.16
CA ALA A 96 29.55 7.09 -13.09
C ALA A 96 28.94 7.39 -11.72
N ASN A 97 29.68 8.20 -10.96
CA ASN A 97 29.24 8.85 -9.75
C ASN A 97 28.00 9.70 -10.01
N SER A 98 26.86 9.29 -9.47
CA SER A 98 25.74 10.20 -9.18
C SER A 98 25.00 9.65 -7.96
N SER A 99 25.16 10.36 -6.85
CA SER A 99 24.54 10.05 -5.57
C SER A 99 23.02 10.12 -5.71
N PRO A 100 22.24 9.07 -5.36
CA PRO A 100 20.79 9.22 -5.28
C PRO A 100 20.48 10.04 -4.02
N ILE A 101 20.07 11.29 -4.24
CA ILE A 101 19.43 12.14 -3.23
C ILE A 101 18.00 11.62 -3.04
N PHE A 102 17.87 10.50 -2.35
CA PHE A 102 16.65 10.10 -1.65
C PHE A 102 17.12 9.27 -0.46
N ASP A 103 17.04 9.87 0.72
CA ASP A 103 17.45 9.28 1.99
C ASP A 103 16.54 8.07 2.27
N THR A 104 17.01 6.88 1.90
CA THR A 104 16.30 5.59 2.10
C THR A 104 16.28 5.14 3.57
N ASN A 105 16.66 6.00 4.51
CA ASN A 105 16.81 5.66 5.92
C ASN A 105 15.59 5.98 6.79
N ALA A 106 14.44 6.31 6.19
CA ALA A 106 13.17 6.34 6.88
C ALA A 106 12.25 5.29 6.27
N TRP A 107 12.33 4.06 6.79
CA TRP A 107 11.25 3.07 7.00
C TRP A 107 11.89 1.66 7.11
N ASN A 108 12.36 1.31 8.31
CA ASN A 108 12.94 0.00 8.66
C ASN A 108 11.92 -1.18 8.64
N HIS A 109 10.83 -1.08 7.87
CA HIS A 109 9.88 -2.19 7.67
C HIS A 109 10.25 -3.10 6.49
N SER A 110 11.24 -2.71 5.69
CA SER A 110 11.83 -3.55 4.64
C SER A 110 12.32 -4.90 5.19
N ASN A 111 12.91 -4.93 6.38
CA ASN A 111 13.37 -6.16 7.01
C ASN A 111 12.22 -7.12 7.37
N ALA A 112 11.06 -6.61 7.81
CA ALA A 112 9.92 -7.47 8.12
C ALA A 112 9.31 -8.06 6.85
N VAL A 113 9.17 -7.26 5.79
CA VAL A 113 8.69 -7.71 4.48
C VAL A 113 9.65 -8.71 3.85
N GLU A 114 10.96 -8.51 3.99
CA GLU A 114 12.00 -9.41 3.47
C GLU A 114 12.07 -10.73 4.27
N LEU A 115 11.83 -10.70 5.58
CA LEU A 115 11.74 -11.90 6.42
C LEU A 115 10.52 -12.78 6.09
N VAL A 116 9.37 -12.17 5.75
CA VAL A 116 8.18 -12.91 5.31
C VAL A 116 8.32 -13.38 3.85
N ALA A 117 9.08 -12.65 3.03
CA ALA A 117 9.31 -12.98 1.62
C ALA A 117 10.31 -14.12 1.35
N ASN A 118 10.94 -14.67 2.39
CA ASN A 118 11.94 -15.75 2.31
C ASN A 118 11.34 -17.17 2.33
N ASP A 119 10.04 -17.33 2.55
CA ASP A 119 9.38 -18.61 2.28
C ASP A 119 9.15 -18.77 0.77
N ALA A 120 9.38 -19.98 0.27
CA ALA A 120 9.59 -20.35 -1.13
C ALA A 120 8.39 -20.18 -2.11
N GLU A 121 7.47 -19.25 -1.85
CA GLU A 121 6.27 -18.95 -2.65
C GLU A 121 6.36 -17.58 -3.37
N HIS A 122 7.55 -17.18 -3.79
CA HIS A 122 7.82 -15.90 -4.47
C HIS A 122 7.17 -15.74 -5.87
N TYR A 123 6.25 -16.63 -6.24
CA TYR A 123 5.75 -16.80 -7.62
C TYR A 123 4.50 -15.98 -7.96
N TYR A 124 3.83 -15.37 -6.97
CA TYR A 124 2.49 -14.77 -7.19
C TYR A 124 2.30 -13.38 -6.59
N SER A 125 3.29 -12.49 -6.74
CA SER A 125 3.06 -11.08 -6.40
C SER A 125 2.24 -10.39 -7.50
N ALA A 126 1.29 -9.57 -7.09
CA ALA A 126 0.43 -8.84 -8.01
C ALA A 126 1.20 -7.77 -8.79
N GLU A 127 0.80 -7.49 -10.04
CA GLU A 127 1.52 -6.47 -10.83
C GLU A 127 1.22 -5.05 -10.35
N ASN A 128 0.00 -4.79 -9.88
CA ASN A 128 -0.41 -3.51 -9.30
C ASN A 128 -1.66 -3.63 -8.43
N ILE A 129 -1.89 -2.61 -7.61
CA ILE A 129 -3.13 -2.40 -6.86
C ILE A 129 -3.72 -1.03 -7.19
N GLN A 130 -5.04 -0.95 -7.29
CA GLN A 130 -5.76 0.26 -7.68
C GLN A 130 -6.84 0.58 -6.67
N SER A 131 -6.86 1.83 -6.20
CA SER A 131 -7.80 2.30 -5.18
C SER A 131 -9.11 2.78 -5.81
N ILE A 132 -10.23 2.33 -5.26
CA ILE A 132 -11.59 2.79 -5.60
C ILE A 132 -12.24 3.34 -4.33
N LEU A 133 -12.54 4.63 -4.33
CA LEU A 133 -13.25 5.29 -3.23
C LEU A 133 -14.77 5.16 -3.44
N VAL A 134 -15.47 4.70 -2.40
CA VAL A 134 -16.94 4.71 -2.35
C VAL A 134 -17.45 5.81 -1.42
N CYS A 135 -18.57 6.43 -1.78
CA CYS A 135 -19.12 7.58 -1.06
C CYS A 135 -20.20 7.22 -0.02
N THR A 136 -20.35 5.93 0.33
CA THR A 136 -21.39 5.44 1.27
C THR A 136 -21.01 5.44 2.74
N GLY A 137 -19.83 5.91 3.09
CA GLY A 137 -19.25 5.70 4.43
C GLY A 137 -18.66 6.96 5.04
N VAL A 138 -17.44 6.84 5.56
CA VAL A 138 -16.70 7.91 6.24
C VAL A 138 -16.43 9.10 5.31
N TYR A 139 -16.23 8.84 4.01
CA TYR A 139 -15.97 9.88 3.04
C TYR A 139 -17.17 10.82 2.86
N ASN A 140 -16.92 12.10 3.09
CA ASN A 140 -17.80 13.19 2.69
C ASN A 140 -16.96 14.23 1.94
N GLN A 141 -17.30 14.48 0.67
CA GLN A 141 -16.58 15.38 -0.23
C GLN A 141 -16.41 16.77 0.37
N GLU A 142 -17.47 17.35 0.95
CA GLU A 142 -17.47 18.71 1.48
C GLU A 142 -16.57 18.85 2.72
N ALA A 143 -16.59 17.84 3.59
CA ALA A 143 -15.77 17.83 4.79
C ALA A 143 -14.29 17.50 4.49
N TYR A 144 -14.03 16.65 3.50
CA TYR A 144 -12.69 16.18 3.19
C TYR A 144 -11.80 17.27 2.59
N ASP A 145 -12.36 18.14 1.73
CA ASP A 145 -11.59 19.26 1.17
C ASP A 145 -11.14 20.25 2.27
N GLU A 146 -11.96 20.46 3.30
CA GLU A 146 -11.64 21.31 4.46
C GLU A 146 -10.65 20.64 5.45
N THR A 147 -10.79 19.33 5.71
CA THR A 147 -9.95 18.61 6.69
C THR A 147 -8.77 17.87 6.07
N SER A 148 -8.55 17.97 4.76
CA SER A 148 -7.45 17.31 4.03
C SER A 148 -6.06 17.56 4.63
N SER A 149 -5.90 18.70 5.31
CA SER A 149 -4.68 19.12 6.03
C SER A 149 -4.51 18.49 7.42
N ILE A 150 -5.56 17.91 8.00
CA ILE A 150 -5.54 17.35 9.35
C ILE A 150 -5.05 15.89 9.28
N ASN A 151 -3.83 15.66 9.74
CA ASN A 151 -3.23 14.34 9.79
C ASN A 151 -3.76 13.56 11.01
N HIS A 152 -4.67 12.61 10.78
CA HIS A 152 -5.13 11.65 11.79
C HIS A 152 -4.35 10.33 11.78
N GLY A 153 -3.33 10.21 10.91
CA GLY A 153 -2.43 9.08 10.85
C GLY A 153 -1.45 9.03 12.01
N HIS A 154 -0.73 7.93 12.11
CA HIS A 154 0.30 7.80 13.14
C HIS A 154 1.42 8.83 12.93
N ARG A 155 2.00 9.34 14.03
CA ARG A 155 3.05 10.38 14.03
C ARG A 155 4.25 10.04 13.13
N ASP A 156 4.50 8.76 12.92
CA ASP A 156 5.65 8.26 12.17
C ASP A 156 5.34 8.02 10.67
N MET A 157 4.11 8.30 10.21
CA MET A 157 3.75 8.22 8.79
C MET A 157 3.89 9.60 8.15
N ILE A 158 4.86 9.73 7.25
CA ILE A 158 4.94 10.87 6.33
C ILE A 158 3.83 10.68 5.29
N ILE A 159 2.78 11.48 5.41
CA ILE A 159 1.63 11.40 4.51
C ILE A 159 1.90 12.30 3.31
N ASP A 160 2.22 11.68 2.17
CA ASP A 160 2.16 12.33 0.87
C ASP A 160 0.68 12.55 0.49
N PRO A 161 0.20 13.80 0.33
CA PRO A 161 -1.18 14.08 -0.05
C PRO A 161 -1.61 13.40 -1.35
N GLU A 162 -0.69 13.18 -2.29
CA GLU A 162 -0.99 12.50 -3.56
C GLU A 162 -1.38 11.04 -3.34
N LEU A 163 -0.89 10.40 -2.28
CA LEU A 163 -1.27 9.04 -1.94
C LEU A 163 -2.70 8.92 -1.42
N LYS A 164 -3.35 10.01 -1.01
CA LYS A 164 -4.76 9.96 -0.61
C LYS A 164 -5.73 10.06 -1.78
N LYS A 165 -5.24 10.37 -3.00
CA LYS A 165 -6.09 10.50 -4.18
C LYS A 165 -6.47 9.11 -4.70
N PRO A 166 -7.77 8.78 -4.78
CA PRO A 166 -8.18 7.50 -5.33
C PRO A 166 -7.95 7.46 -6.84
N LYS A 167 -7.75 6.25 -7.39
CA LYS A 167 -7.70 6.09 -8.85
C LYS A 167 -9.09 6.24 -9.47
N TYR A 168 -10.10 5.75 -8.78
CA TYR A 168 -11.50 5.87 -9.19
C TYR A 168 -12.36 6.26 -7.99
N THR A 169 -13.43 7.01 -8.24
CA THR A 169 -14.44 7.35 -7.23
C THR A 169 -15.81 6.98 -7.77
N VAL A 170 -16.61 6.30 -6.96
CA VAL A 170 -17.96 5.86 -7.31
C VAL A 170 -18.90 6.07 -6.12
N GLU A 171 -20.20 6.09 -6.38
CA GLU A 171 -21.18 6.33 -5.32
C GLU A 171 -21.28 5.14 -4.36
N HIS A 172 -21.48 3.94 -4.88
CA HIS A 172 -21.70 2.74 -4.08
C HIS A 172 -20.77 1.58 -4.46
N VAL A 173 -20.64 0.60 -3.57
CA VAL A 173 -19.84 -0.62 -3.80
C VAL A 173 -20.30 -1.41 -5.03
N LEU A 174 -21.59 -1.39 -5.35
CA LEU A 174 -22.12 -2.03 -6.56
C LEU A 174 -21.53 -1.41 -7.82
N ASP A 175 -21.37 -0.09 -7.85
CA ASP A 175 -20.82 0.63 -8.98
C ASP A 175 -19.31 0.41 -9.09
N ALA A 176 -18.61 0.21 -7.97
CA ALA A 176 -17.21 -0.24 -7.98
C ALA A 176 -17.07 -1.59 -8.68
N VAL A 177 -17.95 -2.55 -8.38
CA VAL A 177 -17.92 -3.87 -9.03
C VAL A 177 -18.20 -3.75 -10.52
N LYS A 178 -19.24 -3.01 -10.92
CA LYS A 178 -19.55 -2.78 -12.34
C LYS A 178 -18.38 -2.13 -13.09
N LEU A 179 -17.77 -1.10 -12.49
CA LEU A 179 -16.60 -0.42 -13.04
C LEU A 179 -15.44 -1.40 -13.28
N VAL A 180 -15.18 -2.31 -12.34
CA VAL A 180 -14.13 -3.33 -12.50
C VAL A 180 -14.42 -4.25 -13.68
N TYR A 181 -15.67 -4.70 -13.84
CA TYR A 181 -16.06 -5.53 -14.99
C TYR A 181 -15.87 -4.80 -16.32
N GLU A 182 -16.22 -3.50 -16.37
CA GLU A 182 -16.01 -2.67 -17.56
C GLU A 182 -14.52 -2.48 -17.88
N ILE A 183 -13.67 -2.19 -16.88
CA ILE A 183 -12.23 -2.00 -17.06
C ILE A 183 -11.55 -3.29 -17.55
N GLU A 184 -11.93 -4.43 -16.99
CA GLU A 184 -11.37 -5.74 -17.35
C GLU A 184 -12.04 -6.37 -18.58
N GLN A 185 -13.01 -5.67 -19.20
CA GLN A 185 -13.75 -6.12 -20.38
C GLN A 185 -14.44 -7.48 -20.18
N PHE A 186 -14.96 -7.70 -18.97
CA PHE A 186 -15.67 -8.92 -18.60
C PHE A 186 -17.15 -8.76 -18.91
N HIS A 187 -17.62 -9.40 -19.98
CA HIS A 187 -19.01 -9.39 -20.45
C HIS A 187 -19.71 -10.73 -20.16
#